data_AF-A0A1U0Z8C7-F1
#
_entry.id   AF-A0A1U0Z8C7-F1
#
_cell.length_a   1.000
_cell.length_b   1.000
_cell.length_c   1.000
_cell.angle_alpha   90.00
_cell.angle_beta   90.00
_cell.angle_gamma   90.00
#
_symmetry.space_group_name_H-M   'P 1'
#
loop_
_entity.id
_entity.type
_entity.pdbx_description
1 polymer ?
#
loop_
_entity_poly.entity_id
_entity_poly.type
_entity_poly.pdbx_seq_one_letter_code
_entity_poly.pdbx_strand_id
1 'polypeptide(L)'
;MAHALVYVLGIAILLRVALWFGYLEGANEIMTWVLMIVFGASVWHQLRPGLCLRCMKEVPLDGPVRAETQRSLLKLAHFNGSWKSVIVTVALVIVGPIIVELLLNGEHTSLSSVPSDLWIFALIYSNWLHHRLRPWCPYCRDWDDDGDPEPSPDPTTFGTKTVH
;
A
#
# COMPACT_ATOMS: atom_id res chain seq x y z
N MET A 1 -12.63 4.93 6.05
CA MET A 1 -11.82 3.69 6.19
C MET A 1 -10.55 3.73 5.35
N ALA A 2 -10.59 4.06 4.05
CA ALA A 2 -9.41 4.08 3.17
C ALA A 2 -8.18 4.86 3.72
N HIS A 3 -8.40 6.05 4.29
CA HIS A 3 -7.31 6.88 4.86
C HIS A 3 -6.75 6.39 6.20
N ALA A 4 -7.36 5.36 6.79
CA ALA A 4 -6.86 4.78 8.04
C ALA A 4 -5.74 3.75 7.79
N LEU A 5 -5.49 3.37 6.53
CA LEU A 5 -4.62 2.24 6.18
C LEU A 5 -3.24 2.31 6.83
N VAL A 6 -2.57 3.46 6.80
CA VAL A 6 -1.21 3.59 7.37
C VAL A 6 -1.20 3.43 8.89
N TYR A 7 -2.25 3.90 9.58
CA TYR A 7 -2.38 3.76 11.03
C TYR A 7 -2.72 2.31 11.41
N VAL A 8 -3.65 1.69 10.68
CA VAL A 8 -4.00 0.28 10.87
C VAL A 8 -2.81 -0.63 10.58
N LEU A 9 -2.02 -0.33 9.55
CA LEU A 9 -0.77 -1.03 9.26
C LEU A 9 0.24 -0.88 10.40
N GLY A 10 0.43 0.33 10.95
CA GLY A 10 1.31 0.56 12.09
C GLY A 10 0.89 -0.24 13.32
N ILE A 11 -0.40 -0.26 13.64
CA ILE A 11 -0.94 -1.07 14.74
C ILE A 11 -0.75 -2.57 14.47
N ALA A 12 -1.01 -3.02 13.24
CA ALA A 12 -0.83 -4.42 12.86
C ALA A 12 0.64 -4.86 12.97
N ILE A 13 1.59 -4.01 12.59
CA ILE A 13 3.03 -4.26 12.76
C ILE A 13 3.36 -4.43 14.24
N LEU A 14 2.96 -3.49 15.09
CA LEU A 14 3.23 -3.56 16.54
C LEU A 14 2.64 -4.84 17.17
N LEU A 15 1.43 -5.20 16.76
CA LEU A 15 0.76 -6.41 17.24
C LEU A 15 1.46 -7.68 16.77
N ARG A 16 1.90 -7.75 15.49
CA ARG A 16 2.68 -8.89 14.97
C ARG A 16 4.02 -9.02 15.68
N VAL A 17 4.72 -7.91 15.91
CA VAL A 17 5.97 -7.92 16.67
C VAL A 17 5.74 -8.45 18.08
N ALA A 18 4.68 -8.04 18.78
CA ALA A 18 4.34 -8.57 20.10
C ALA A 18 4.08 -10.10 20.05
N LEU A 19 3.35 -10.58 19.04
CA LEU A 19 3.07 -12.00 18.84
C LEU A 19 4.33 -12.83 18.56
N TRP A 20 5.31 -12.28 17.84
CA TRP A 20 6.58 -12.97 17.60
C TRP A 20 7.27 -13.38 18.90
N PHE A 21 7.05 -12.63 19.99
CA PHE A 21 7.58 -12.90 21.32
C PHE A 21 6.58 -13.57 22.28
N GLY A 22 5.45 -14.10 21.78
CA GLY A 22 4.47 -14.84 22.57
C GLY A 22 3.48 -13.98 23.37
N TYR A 23 3.39 -12.68 23.08
CA TYR A 23 2.38 -11.81 23.69
C TYR A 23 1.11 -11.78 22.84
N LEU A 24 -0.07 -11.66 23.49
CA LEU A 24 -1.37 -11.40 22.83
C LEU A 24 -1.89 -12.52 21.90
N GLU A 25 -1.58 -13.77 22.22
CA GLU A 25 -2.12 -14.96 21.53
C GLU A 25 -3.68 -14.91 21.51
N GLY A 26 -4.26 -14.66 20.34
CA GLY A 26 -5.71 -14.49 20.14
C GLY A 26 -6.12 -13.18 19.46
N ALA A 27 -5.30 -12.13 19.52
CA ALA A 27 -5.59 -10.87 18.84
C ALA A 27 -5.20 -10.87 17.33
N ASN A 28 -4.45 -11.90 16.90
CA ASN A 28 -3.85 -11.98 15.56
C ASN A 28 -4.88 -12.05 14.43
N GLU A 29 -5.84 -12.97 14.55
CA GLU A 29 -6.81 -13.24 13.49
C GLU A 29 -7.69 -12.03 13.23
N ILE A 30 -8.19 -11.41 14.30
CA ILE A 30 -9.00 -10.19 14.24
C ILE A 30 -8.23 -9.07 13.55
N MET A 31 -6.99 -8.82 13.98
CA MET A 31 -6.16 -7.76 13.41
C MET A 31 -5.86 -8.01 11.92
N THR A 32 -5.62 -9.27 11.54
CA THR A 32 -5.39 -9.66 10.14
C THR A 32 -6.62 -9.35 9.28
N TRP A 33 -7.82 -9.72 9.74
CA TRP A 33 -9.06 -9.39 9.03
C TRP A 33 -9.30 -7.88 8.95
N VAL A 34 -9.06 -7.14 10.03
CA VAL A 34 -9.16 -5.67 10.05
C VAL A 34 -8.21 -5.05 9.02
N LEU A 35 -6.95 -5.46 8.98
CA LEU A 35 -5.97 -4.98 8.01
C LEU A 35 -6.40 -5.29 6.58
N MET A 36 -6.86 -6.51 6.31
CA MET A 36 -7.31 -6.93 4.98
C MET A 36 -8.53 -6.14 4.50
N ILE A 37 -9.53 -5.91 5.37
CA ILE A 37 -10.71 -5.11 5.05
C ILE A 37 -10.34 -3.66 4.76
N VAL A 38 -9.48 -3.06 5.60
CA VAL A 38 -9.05 -1.66 5.42
C VAL A 38 -8.19 -1.51 4.17
N PHE A 39 -7.30 -2.46 3.89
CA PHE A 39 -6.50 -2.49 2.67
C PHE A 39 -7.38 -2.63 1.43
N GLY A 40 -8.31 -3.60 1.41
CA GLY A 40 -9.27 -3.76 0.32
C GLY A 40 -10.13 -2.52 0.09
N ALA A 41 -10.61 -1.88 1.17
CA ALA A 41 -11.35 -0.62 1.08
C ALA A 41 -10.48 0.53 0.52
N SER A 42 -9.18 0.55 0.85
CA SER A 42 -8.23 1.52 0.29
C SER A 42 -8.02 1.30 -1.20
N VAL A 43 -7.77 0.06 -1.63
CA VAL A 43 -7.62 -0.28 -3.05
C VAL A 43 -8.88 0.07 -3.83
N TRP A 44 -10.05 -0.34 -3.33
CA TRP A 44 -11.33 -0.01 -3.94
C TRP A 44 -11.56 1.50 -4.06
N HIS A 45 -11.21 2.25 -3.02
CA HIS A 45 -11.29 3.71 -3.04
C HIS A 45 -10.38 4.33 -4.10
N GLN A 46 -9.15 3.83 -4.25
CA GLN A 46 -8.18 4.31 -5.24
C GLN A 46 -8.58 4.00 -6.69
N LEU A 47 -9.36 2.94 -6.92
CA LEU A 47 -9.87 2.57 -8.24
C LEU A 47 -11.09 3.40 -8.68
N ARG A 48 -11.68 4.21 -7.79
CA ARG A 48 -12.84 5.05 -8.12
C ARG A 48 -12.37 6.32 -8.84
N PRO A 49 -13.05 6.76 -9.92
CA PRO A 49 -12.63 7.91 -10.73
C PRO A 49 -12.87 9.29 -10.10
N GLY A 50 -13.19 9.38 -8.81
CA GLY A 50 -13.53 10.64 -8.14
C GLY A 50 -12.34 11.28 -7.43
N LEU A 51 -12.18 12.61 -7.54
CA LEU A 51 -11.23 13.34 -6.70
C LEU A 51 -11.68 13.33 -5.23
N CYS A 52 -10.83 12.81 -4.36
CA CYS A 52 -11.02 12.87 -2.92
C CYS A 52 -10.19 14.04 -2.35
N LEU A 53 -10.87 15.04 -1.77
CA LEU A 53 -10.20 16.20 -1.14
C LEU A 53 -9.21 15.80 -0.06
N ARG A 54 -9.48 14.70 0.66
CA ARG A 54 -8.57 14.20 1.68
C ARG A 54 -7.31 13.57 1.08
N CYS A 55 -7.41 12.83 -0.02
CA CYS A 55 -6.23 12.35 -0.75
C CYS A 55 -5.37 13.52 -1.24
N MET A 56 -6.00 14.55 -1.80
CA MET A 56 -5.29 15.74 -2.27
C MET A 56 -4.54 16.48 -1.16
N LYS A 57 -5.15 16.60 0.03
CA LYS A 57 -4.50 17.19 1.21
C LYS A 57 -3.34 16.33 1.73
N GLU A 58 -3.37 15.04 1.49
CA GLU A 58 -2.32 14.12 1.90
C GLU A 58 -1.12 14.18 0.94
N VAL A 59 -1.21 14.75 -0.26
CA VAL A 59 -0.08 14.87 -1.19
C VAL A 59 1.07 15.71 -0.57
N PRO A 60 2.32 15.20 -0.53
CA PRO A 60 3.44 15.92 0.07
C PRO A 60 3.91 17.08 -0.83
N LEU A 61 4.33 18.19 -0.20
CA LEU A 61 4.91 19.35 -0.89
C LEU A 61 6.31 19.05 -1.47
N ASP A 62 7.03 18.13 -0.84
CA ASP A 62 8.37 17.63 -1.22
C ASP A 62 8.29 16.33 -2.04
N GLY A 63 7.23 16.18 -2.85
CA GLY A 63 6.95 14.98 -3.66
C GLY A 63 8.14 14.44 -4.47
N PRO A 64 8.82 15.26 -5.29
CA PRO A 64 9.96 14.82 -6.10
C PRO A 64 11.09 14.22 -5.27
N VAL A 65 11.48 14.89 -4.18
CA VAL A 65 12.58 14.45 -3.30
C VAL A 65 12.21 13.14 -2.60
N ARG A 66 10.95 13.01 -2.16
CA ARG A 66 10.46 11.75 -1.56
C ARG A 66 10.43 10.60 -2.55
N ALA A 67 10.01 10.86 -3.78
CA ALA A 67 9.99 9.82 -4.82
C ALA A 67 11.41 9.32 -5.15
N GLU A 68 12.39 10.22 -5.17
CA GLU A 68 13.80 9.86 -5.37
C GLU A 68 14.37 9.04 -4.20
N THR A 69 14.13 9.48 -2.96
CA THR A 69 14.63 8.77 -1.77
C THR A 69 13.95 7.41 -1.56
N GLN A 70 12.72 7.22 -2.03
CA GLN A 70 11.93 6.00 -1.85
C GLN A 70 11.75 5.18 -3.14
N ARG A 71 12.67 5.33 -4.11
CA ARG A 71 12.64 4.60 -5.39
C ARG A 71 12.48 3.08 -5.24
N SER A 72 13.12 2.46 -4.25
CA SER A 72 13.02 1.02 -4.02
C SER A 72 11.60 0.56 -3.68
N LEU A 73 10.89 1.33 -2.84
CA LEU A 73 9.50 1.05 -2.48
C LEU A 73 8.54 1.30 -3.65
N LEU A 74 8.78 2.35 -4.43
CA LEU A 74 8.03 2.58 -5.66
C LEU A 74 8.24 1.45 -6.66
N LYS A 75 9.48 0.97 -6.81
CA LYS A 75 9.80 -0.20 -7.64
C LYS A 75 9.08 -1.46 -7.12
N LEU A 76 9.01 -1.65 -5.81
CA LEU A 76 8.29 -2.76 -5.19
C LEU A 76 6.78 -2.71 -5.50
N ALA A 77 6.17 -1.53 -5.48
CA ALA A 77 4.76 -1.38 -5.84
C ALA A 77 4.49 -1.79 -7.30
N HIS A 78 5.39 -1.45 -8.23
CA HIS A 78 5.30 -1.90 -9.62
C HIS A 78 5.58 -3.40 -9.77
N PHE A 79 6.57 -3.92 -9.03
CA PHE A 79 6.85 -5.35 -8.98
C PHE A 79 5.61 -6.13 -8.51
N ASN A 80 4.87 -5.59 -7.54
CA ASN A 80 3.66 -6.22 -7.00
C ASN A 80 2.57 -6.47 -8.06
N GLY A 81 2.49 -5.62 -9.09
CA GLY A 81 1.56 -5.81 -10.21
C GLY A 81 2.00 -6.89 -11.22
N SER A 82 3.18 -7.48 -11.06
CA SER A 82 3.72 -8.48 -11.98
C SER A 82 3.47 -9.92 -11.50
N TRP A 83 3.39 -10.86 -12.44
CA TRP A 83 3.27 -12.30 -12.13
C TRP A 83 4.45 -12.83 -11.29
N LYS A 84 5.63 -12.21 -11.39
CA LYS A 84 6.81 -12.55 -10.59
C LYS A 84 6.57 -12.28 -9.10
N SER A 85 5.78 -11.27 -8.76
CA SER A 85 5.37 -11.01 -7.37
C SER A 85 4.53 -12.14 -6.80
N VAL A 86 3.69 -12.78 -7.62
CA VAL A 86 2.89 -13.92 -7.17
C VAL A 86 3.81 -15.05 -6.71
N ILE A 87 4.86 -15.36 -7.48
CA ILE A 87 5.83 -16.41 -7.12
C ILE A 87 6.57 -16.04 -5.82
N VAL A 88 7.07 -14.81 -5.72
CA VAL A 88 7.77 -14.36 -4.50
C VAL A 88 6.82 -14.36 -3.29
N THR A 89 5.57 -13.97 -3.48
CA THR A 89 4.55 -13.99 -2.43
C THR A 89 4.27 -15.41 -1.98
N VAL A 90 4.08 -16.37 -2.89
CA VAL A 90 3.90 -17.78 -2.54
C VAL A 90 5.14 -18.31 -1.81
N ALA A 91 6.35 -17.99 -2.30
CA ALA A 91 7.58 -18.41 -1.65
C ALA A 91 7.70 -17.85 -0.23
N LEU A 92 7.43 -16.57 0.00
CA LEU A 92 7.58 -15.95 1.32
C LEU A 92 6.43 -16.27 2.27
N VAL A 93 5.21 -16.44 1.78
CA VAL A 93 4.02 -16.66 2.61
C VAL A 93 3.81 -18.13 2.95
N ILE A 94 4.15 -19.04 2.04
CA ILE A 94 3.94 -20.49 2.22
C ILE A 94 5.24 -21.19 2.60
N VAL A 95 6.31 -20.98 1.82
CA VAL A 95 7.57 -21.70 2.01
C VAL A 95 8.43 -21.06 3.10
N GLY A 96 8.39 -19.74 3.23
CA GLY A 96 9.13 -18.97 4.24
C GLY A 96 8.91 -19.48 5.67
N PRO A 97 7.66 -19.61 6.14
CA PRO A 97 7.38 -20.14 7.48
C PRO A 97 7.93 -21.55 7.71
N ILE A 98 7.79 -22.44 6.73
CA ILE A 98 8.31 -23.82 6.80
C ILE A 98 9.82 -23.81 6.97
N ILE A 99 10.54 -22.98 6.19
CA ILE A 99 12.00 -22.86 6.30
C ILE A 99 12.40 -22.33 7.67
N VAL A 100 11.74 -21.29 8.17
CA VAL A 100 12.06 -20.71 9.49
C VAL A 100 11.79 -21.71 10.62
N GLU A 101 10.68 -22.43 10.56
CA GLU A 101 10.34 -23.46 11.54
C GLU A 101 11.39 -24.59 11.56
N LEU A 102 11.85 -25.03 10.38
CA LEU A 102 12.93 -26.02 10.26
C LEU A 102 14.27 -25.50 10.82
N LEU A 103 14.61 -24.23 10.57
CA LEU A 103 15.85 -23.62 11.07
C LEU A 103 15.85 -23.45 12.59
N LEU A 104 14.68 -23.22 13.18
CA LEU A 104 14.51 -23.03 14.62
C LEU A 104 14.17 -24.34 15.35
N ASN A 105 14.18 -25.49 14.66
CA ASN A 105 13.82 -26.80 15.21
C ASN A 105 12.45 -26.82 15.93
N GLY A 106 11.50 -26.00 15.48
CA GLY A 106 10.19 -25.84 16.13
C GLY A 106 10.19 -25.08 17.46
N GLU A 107 11.35 -24.64 17.94
CA GLU A 107 11.49 -23.74 19.08
C GLU A 107 11.12 -22.33 18.58
N HIS A 108 10.05 -21.71 19.09
CA HIS A 108 9.50 -20.42 18.63
C HIS A 108 8.71 -20.45 17.31
N THR A 109 7.65 -21.26 17.26
CA THR A 109 6.69 -21.33 16.14
C THR A 109 6.11 -19.97 15.73
N SER A 110 6.02 -18.99 16.64
CA SER A 110 5.58 -17.62 16.36
C SER A 110 6.48 -16.88 15.35
N LEU A 111 7.79 -17.14 15.37
CA LEU A 111 8.77 -16.51 14.48
C LEU A 111 8.67 -17.01 13.04
N SER A 112 8.03 -18.16 12.79
CA SER A 112 7.78 -18.67 11.45
C SER A 112 6.99 -17.69 10.58
N SER A 113 6.16 -16.84 11.18
CA SER A 113 5.36 -15.85 10.46
C SER A 113 6.12 -14.62 9.98
N VAL A 114 7.35 -14.38 10.45
CA VAL A 114 8.14 -13.16 10.17
C VAL A 114 8.33 -12.90 8.67
N PRO A 115 8.73 -13.88 7.82
CA PRO A 115 8.92 -13.63 6.40
C PRO A 115 7.63 -13.17 5.72
N SER A 116 6.51 -13.81 6.04
CA SER A 116 5.18 -13.48 5.53
C SER A 116 4.77 -12.07 5.95
N ASP A 117 4.92 -11.75 7.22
CA ASP A 117 4.51 -10.47 7.80
C ASP A 117 5.30 -9.31 7.19
N LEU A 118 6.63 -9.42 7.15
CA LEU A 118 7.50 -8.40 6.54
C LEU A 118 7.17 -8.19 5.06
N TRP A 119 6.93 -9.28 4.32
CA TRP A 119 6.57 -9.20 2.91
C TRP A 119 5.24 -8.47 2.70
N ILE A 120 4.18 -8.89 3.41
CA ILE A 120 2.85 -8.30 3.28
C ILE A 120 2.86 -6.83 3.71
N PHE A 121 3.55 -6.48 4.79
CA PHE A 121 3.68 -5.09 5.23
C PHE A 121 4.40 -4.22 4.20
N ALA A 122 5.47 -4.72 3.60
CA ALA A 122 6.18 -4.02 2.53
C ALA A 122 5.30 -3.80 1.30
N LEU A 123 4.49 -4.79 0.89
CA LEU A 123 3.55 -4.66 -0.21
C LEU A 123 2.44 -3.63 0.08
N ILE A 124 1.83 -3.66 1.27
CA ILE A 124 0.78 -2.72 1.66
C ILE A 124 1.35 -1.30 1.72
N TYR A 125 2.51 -1.12 2.37
CA TYR A 125 3.14 0.19 2.52
C TYR A 125 3.60 0.76 1.18
N SER A 126 4.24 -0.06 0.34
CA SER A 126 4.67 0.37 -0.99
C SER A 126 3.49 0.78 -1.87
N ASN A 127 2.35 0.07 -1.83
CA ASN A 127 1.15 0.45 -2.58
C ASN A 127 0.55 1.78 -2.06
N TRP A 128 0.46 1.94 -0.74
CA TRP A 128 0.02 3.19 -0.12
C TRP A 128 0.91 4.37 -0.53
N LEU A 129 2.23 4.17 -0.48
CA LEU A 129 3.21 5.17 -0.83
C LEU A 129 3.14 5.53 -2.33
N HIS A 130 3.09 4.51 -3.18
CA HIS A 130 3.01 4.66 -4.63
C HIS A 130 1.80 5.49 -5.04
N HIS A 131 0.62 5.23 -4.45
CA HIS A 131 -0.56 6.04 -4.74
C HIS A 131 -0.35 7.53 -4.46
N ARG A 132 0.33 7.86 -3.36
CA ARG A 132 0.57 9.23 -2.89
C ARG A 132 1.65 9.97 -3.68
N LEU A 133 2.67 9.24 -4.14
CA LEU A 133 3.80 9.77 -4.91
C LEU A 133 3.66 9.52 -6.42
N ARG A 134 2.51 9.00 -6.88
CA ARG A 134 2.26 8.61 -8.26
C ARG A 134 2.66 9.67 -9.31
N PRO A 135 2.38 10.98 -9.10
CA PRO A 135 2.76 12.01 -10.08
C PRO A 135 4.27 12.12 -10.31
N TRP A 136 5.09 11.75 -9.32
CA TRP A 136 6.55 11.83 -9.38
C TRP A 136 7.23 10.46 -9.45
N CYS A 137 6.46 9.38 -9.66
CA CYS A 137 7.01 8.04 -9.68
C CYS A 137 7.78 7.80 -10.99
N PRO A 138 9.09 7.49 -10.95
CA PRO A 138 9.92 7.35 -12.17
C PRO A 138 9.61 6.09 -12.99
N TYR A 139 8.74 5.21 -12.47
CA TYR A 139 8.31 3.98 -13.14
C TYR A 139 6.90 4.07 -13.72
N CYS A 140 6.16 5.14 -13.40
CA CYS A 140 4.91 5.45 -14.06
C CYS A 140 5.17 6.11 -15.42
N ARG A 141 4.15 6.12 -16.29
CA ARG A 141 4.19 6.94 -17.50
C ARG A 141 4.44 8.39 -17.09
N ASP A 142 5.25 9.09 -17.88
CA ASP A 142 5.46 10.51 -17.68
C ASP A 142 4.11 11.24 -17.78
N TRP A 143 3.81 12.03 -16.76
CA TRP A 143 2.63 12.89 -16.75
C TRP A 143 2.94 14.22 -17.44
N ASP A 144 4.21 14.49 -17.71
CA ASP A 144 4.73 15.77 -18.18
C ASP A 144 5.09 15.78 -19.70
N ASP A 145 5.07 14.65 -20.42
CA ASP A 145 5.46 14.57 -21.85
C ASP A 145 4.28 14.55 -22.85
N ASP A 146 4.26 15.59 -23.70
CA ASP A 146 3.91 15.65 -25.14
C ASP A 146 2.47 15.46 -25.65
N GLY A 147 1.48 15.30 -24.78
CA GLY A 147 0.07 15.37 -25.21
C GLY A 147 -0.38 16.83 -25.40
N ASP A 148 -1.18 17.11 -26.43
CA ASP A 148 -1.94 18.38 -26.50
C ASP A 148 -2.57 18.63 -25.13
N PRO A 149 -2.44 19.84 -24.54
CA PRO A 149 -3.03 20.13 -23.25
C PRO A 149 -4.50 19.74 -23.30
N GLU A 150 -4.91 18.80 -22.45
CA GLU A 150 -6.30 18.39 -22.38
C GLU A 150 -7.12 19.65 -22.09
N PRO A 151 -8.01 20.08 -23.01
CA PRO A 151 -8.65 21.37 -22.89
C PRO A 151 -9.43 21.37 -21.59
N SER A 152 -9.12 22.34 -20.72
CA SER A 152 -9.86 22.54 -19.49
C SER A 152 -11.35 22.59 -19.82
N PRO A 153 -12.22 21.81 -19.16
CA PRO A 153 -13.63 21.81 -19.46
C PRO A 153 -14.16 23.24 -19.39
N ASP A 154 -14.80 23.68 -20.48
CA ASP A 154 -15.30 25.05 -20.60
C ASP A 154 -16.36 25.29 -19.51
N PRO A 155 -16.16 26.26 -18.59
CA PRO A 155 -17.09 26.53 -17.51
C PRO A 155 -18.49 26.92 -18.01
N THR A 156 -18.63 27.32 -19.27
CA THR A 156 -19.93 27.66 -19.88
C THR A 156 -20.75 26.43 -20.31
N THR A 157 -20.12 25.24 -20.40
CA THR A 157 -20.83 23.98 -20.72
C THR A 157 -21.62 23.43 -19.53
N PHE A 158 -21.28 23.83 -18.31
CA PHE A 158 -22.06 23.55 -17.10
C PHE A 158 -22.94 24.75 -16.73
N GLY A 159 -23.85 25.10 -17.64
CA GLY A 159 -25.00 25.97 -17.43
C GLY A 159 -24.98 26.86 -16.17
N THR A 160 -24.23 27.95 -16.21
CA THR A 160 -24.49 29.10 -15.34
C THR A 160 -25.89 29.62 -15.65
N LYS A 161 -26.88 29.17 -14.88
CA LYS A 161 -28.15 29.87 -14.77
C LYS A 161 -27.88 31.16 -14.01
N THR A 162 -27.65 32.26 -14.74
CA THR A 162 -27.82 33.59 -14.18
C THR A 162 -29.28 33.76 -13.82
N VAL A 163 -29.57 33.84 -12.52
CA VAL A 163 -30.89 34.15 -11.99
C VAL A 163 -31.18 35.60 -12.36
N HIS A 164 -32.21 35.81 -13.20
CA HIS A 164 -32.86 37.10 -13.38
C HIS A 164 -34.06 37.19 -12.45
#